data_AF-A0A7X6S829-F1
#
_entry.id   AF-A0A7X6S829-F1
#
_cell.length_a   1.000
_cell.length_b   1.000
_cell.length_c   1.000
_cell.angle_alpha   90.00
_cell.angle_beta   90.00
_cell.angle_gamma   90.00
#
_symmetry.space_group_name_H-M   'P 1'
#
loop_
_entity.id
_entity.type
_entity.pdbx_description
1 polymer ?
#
loop_
_entity_poly.entity_id
_entity_poly.type
_entity_poly.pdbx_seq_one_letter_code
_entity_poly.pdbx_strand_id
1 'polypeptide(L)'
;MKKTNKKKLIIFITILIVIIASLLFIFNINKSSKNPSETIGQIQELNSKIFNLIEQNENLLSLIEDKYKQNQLKEALDNSLELKKAIQELTNDSLQITELLKNVVVNLGSVDKNNRAIFEEITQLEINAMNYLVSYSSYKEILSQQIGIEYESQLDNKTLENKADVLETTNQMKELLKNIKDNINSANKLLEKI
;
A
#
# COMPACT_ATOMS: atom_id res chain seq x y z
N MET A 1 -62.33 7.65 -36.15
CA MET A 1 -61.33 6.61 -35.79
C MET A 1 -59.86 7.10 -35.72
N LYS A 2 -59.56 8.34 -35.28
CA LYS A 2 -58.15 8.87 -35.26
C LYS A 2 -57.59 9.26 -33.87
N LYS A 3 -58.42 9.45 -32.83
CA LYS A 3 -57.96 9.92 -31.50
C LYS A 3 -57.36 8.81 -30.62
N THR A 4 -57.89 7.59 -30.70
CA THR A 4 -57.48 6.46 -29.85
C THR A 4 -56.07 5.95 -30.21
N ASN A 5 -55.72 5.96 -31.50
CA ASN A 5 -54.40 5.53 -31.96
C ASN A 5 -53.30 6.54 -31.59
N LYS A 6 -53.59 7.85 -31.56
CA LYS A 6 -52.63 8.87 -31.09
C LYS A 6 -52.34 8.74 -29.59
N LYS A 7 -53.34 8.45 -28.76
CA LYS A 7 -53.12 8.22 -27.31
C LYS A 7 -52.29 6.96 -27.05
N LYS A 8 -52.58 5.86 -27.77
CA LYS A 8 -51.77 4.63 -27.68
C LYS A 8 -50.33 4.85 -28.14
N LEU A 9 -50.12 5.65 -29.19
CA LEU A 9 -48.79 6.01 -29.68
C LEU A 9 -48.00 6.83 -28.65
N ILE A 10 -48.63 7.82 -28.00
CA ILE A 10 -47.98 8.61 -26.95
C ILE A 10 -47.59 7.72 -25.77
N ILE A 11 -48.49 6.85 -25.30
CA ILE A 11 -48.19 5.92 -24.21
C ILE A 11 -47.01 5.00 -24.57
N PHE A 12 -46.98 4.48 -25.80
CA PHE A 12 -45.89 3.64 -26.28
C PHE A 12 -44.54 4.38 -26.30
N ILE A 13 -44.50 5.62 -26.79
CA ILE A 13 -43.30 6.45 -26.81
C ILE A 13 -42.82 6.75 -25.39
N THR A 14 -43.73 7.09 -24.47
CA THR A 14 -43.35 7.36 -23.08
C THR A 14 -42.75 6.13 -22.40
N ILE A 15 -43.34 4.94 -22.61
CA ILE A 15 -42.80 3.68 -22.08
C ILE A 15 -41.40 3.41 -22.67
N LEU A 16 -41.22 3.62 -23.98
CA LEU A 16 -39.95 3.42 -24.64
C LEU A 16 -38.85 4.35 -24.09
N ILE A 17 -39.17 5.63 -23.86
CA ILE A 17 -38.24 6.60 -23.27
C ILE A 17 -37.83 6.18 -21.85
N VAL A 18 -38.79 5.72 -21.03
CA VAL A 18 -38.50 5.24 -19.66
C VAL A 18 -37.60 4.01 -19.68
N ILE A 19 -37.82 3.07 -20.61
CA ILE A 19 -36.97 1.88 -20.76
C ILE A 19 -35.56 2.28 -21.21
N ILE A 20 -35.43 3.13 -22.22
CA ILE A 20 -34.12 3.60 -22.71
C ILE A 20 -33.37 4.37 -21.62
N ALA A 21 -34.05 5.26 -20.89
CA ALA A 21 -33.45 6.01 -19.78
C ALA A 21 -33.00 5.08 -18.64
N SER A 22 -33.78 4.05 -18.33
CA SER A 22 -33.42 3.05 -17.31
C SER A 22 -32.22 2.20 -17.76
N LEU A 23 -32.16 1.82 -19.04
CA LEU A 23 -31.01 1.10 -19.62
C LEU A 23 -29.74 1.97 -19.63
N LEU A 24 -29.85 3.25 -20.01
CA LEU A 24 -28.75 4.20 -19.96
C LEU A 24 -28.27 4.45 -18.53
N PHE A 25 -29.20 4.52 -17.57
CA PHE A 25 -28.89 4.67 -16.14
C PHE A 25 -28.17 3.43 -15.59
N ILE A 26 -28.65 2.22 -15.90
CA ILE A 26 -27.98 0.96 -15.54
C ILE A 26 -26.59 0.90 -16.19
N PHE A 27 -26.46 1.29 -17.46
CA PHE A 27 -25.18 1.30 -18.18
C PHE A 27 -24.19 2.32 -17.61
N ASN A 28 -24.65 3.49 -17.18
CA ASN A 28 -23.79 4.51 -16.54
C ASN A 28 -23.39 4.14 -15.11
N ILE A 29 -24.25 3.47 -14.34
CA ILE A 29 -23.93 3.04 -12.97
C ILE A 29 -23.00 1.81 -12.96
N ASN A 30 -23.16 0.89 -13.91
CA ASN A 30 -22.26 -0.26 -14.06
C ASN A 30 -20.95 0.08 -14.79
N LYS A 31 -20.76 1.32 -15.23
CA LYS A 31 -19.47 1.78 -15.75
C LYS A 31 -18.53 2.04 -14.58
N SER A 32 -17.92 0.98 -14.04
CA SER A 32 -16.63 1.13 -13.36
C SER A 32 -15.64 1.64 -14.41
N SER A 33 -15.32 2.94 -14.36
CA SER A 33 -14.74 3.66 -15.50
C SER A 33 -13.23 3.87 -15.40
N LYS A 34 -12.50 3.07 -14.61
CA LYS A 34 -11.06 2.89 -14.86
C LYS A 34 -10.87 1.56 -15.58
N ASN A 35 -10.27 1.61 -16.75
CA ASN A 35 -9.94 0.42 -17.52
C ASN A 35 -8.96 -0.44 -16.68
N PRO A 36 -9.12 -1.76 -16.53
CA PRO A 36 -8.19 -2.60 -15.77
C PRO A 36 -6.71 -2.37 -16.14
N SER A 37 -6.43 -2.11 -17.43
CA SER A 37 -5.09 -1.75 -17.93
C SER A 37 -4.54 -0.44 -17.34
N GLU A 38 -5.37 0.59 -17.16
CA GLU A 38 -4.95 1.86 -16.52
C GLU A 38 -4.67 1.65 -15.02
N THR A 39 -5.41 0.75 -14.38
CA THR A 39 -5.23 0.44 -12.96
C THR A 39 -3.94 -0.37 -12.72
N ILE A 40 -3.62 -1.31 -13.62
CA ILE A 40 -2.34 -2.03 -13.63
C ILE A 40 -1.17 -1.05 -13.76
N GLY A 41 -1.25 -0.11 -14.69
CA GLY A 41 -0.21 0.92 -14.85
C GLY A 41 0.01 1.75 -13.58
N GLN A 42 -1.07 2.14 -12.90
CA GLN A 42 -0.99 2.85 -11.61
C GLN A 42 -0.33 2.01 -10.52
N ILE A 43 -0.62 0.71 -10.46
CA ILE A 43 0.00 -0.21 -9.49
C ILE A 43 1.50 -0.34 -9.77
N GLN A 44 1.92 -0.47 -11.03
CA GLN A 44 3.34 -0.57 -11.41
C GLN A 44 4.13 0.71 -11.08
N GLU A 45 3.52 1.88 -11.30
CA GLU A 45 4.12 3.17 -10.94
C GLU A 45 4.31 3.29 -9.42
N LEU A 46 3.27 2.96 -8.65
CA LEU A 46 3.33 2.96 -7.19
C LEU A 46 4.35 1.94 -6.66
N ASN A 47 4.43 0.74 -7.23
CA ASN A 47 5.44 -0.24 -6.83
C ASN A 47 6.87 0.26 -7.09
N SER A 48 7.09 0.97 -8.19
CA SER A 48 8.38 1.61 -8.47
C SER A 48 8.73 2.67 -7.41
N LYS A 49 7.75 3.48 -7.01
CA LYS A 49 7.90 4.46 -5.93
C LYS A 49 8.18 3.79 -4.58
N ILE A 50 7.49 2.70 -4.26
CA ILE A 50 7.72 1.93 -3.05
C ILE A 50 9.14 1.35 -3.01
N PHE A 51 9.70 0.87 -4.12
CA PHE A 51 11.09 0.39 -4.12
C PHE A 51 12.09 1.48 -3.71
N ASN A 52 11.90 2.71 -4.19
CA ASN A 52 12.74 3.84 -3.79
C ASN A 52 12.57 4.16 -2.29
N LEU A 53 11.33 4.09 -1.78
CA LEU A 53 11.06 4.28 -0.35
C LEU A 53 11.69 3.19 0.51
N ILE A 54 11.68 1.93 0.06
CA ILE A 54 12.36 0.82 0.74
C ILE A 54 13.87 1.11 0.82
N GLU A 55 14.50 1.50 -0.29
CA GLU A 55 15.93 1.85 -0.29
C GLU A 55 16.25 3.03 0.63
N GLN A 56 15.40 4.07 0.64
CA GLN A 56 15.52 5.18 1.58
C GLN A 56 15.45 4.71 3.04
N ASN A 57 14.53 3.79 3.35
CA ASN A 57 14.38 3.20 4.68
C ASN A 57 15.63 2.36 5.06
N GLU A 58 16.16 1.55 4.14
CA GLU A 58 17.39 0.77 4.34
C GLU A 58 18.60 1.68 4.65
N ASN A 59 18.72 2.80 3.92
CA ASN A 59 19.75 3.80 4.14
C ASN A 59 19.63 4.47 5.52
N LEU A 60 18.42 4.87 5.90
CA LEU A 60 18.15 5.46 7.21
C LEU A 60 18.46 4.49 8.36
N LEU A 61 18.09 3.22 8.24
CA LEU A 61 18.46 2.20 9.23
C LEU A 61 19.98 2.03 9.35
N SER A 62 20.69 2.05 8.24
CA SER A 62 22.15 1.96 8.24
C SER A 62 22.80 3.18 8.90
N LEU A 63 22.27 4.38 8.65
CA LEU A 63 22.71 5.60 9.32
C LEU A 63 22.44 5.55 10.83
N ILE A 64 21.26 5.09 11.26
CA ILE A 64 20.94 4.94 12.69
C ILE A 64 21.93 3.97 13.35
N GLU A 65 22.19 2.83 12.71
CA GLU A 65 23.14 1.83 13.21
C GLU A 65 24.55 2.41 13.35
N ASP A 66 25.04 3.11 12.33
CA ASP A 66 26.37 3.72 12.33
C ASP A 66 26.50 4.79 13.42
N LYS A 67 25.50 5.66 13.57
CA LYS A 67 25.46 6.69 14.61
C LYS A 67 25.38 6.09 16.00
N TYR A 68 24.56 5.06 16.19
CA TYR A 68 24.47 4.34 17.45
C TYR A 68 25.82 3.69 17.82
N LYS A 69 26.48 3.00 16.88
CA LYS A 69 27.81 2.39 17.09
C LYS A 69 28.90 3.41 17.43
N GLN A 70 28.79 4.62 16.91
CA GLN A 70 29.71 5.74 17.22
C GLN A 70 29.34 6.46 18.54
N ASN A 71 28.36 5.96 19.29
CA ASN A 71 27.81 6.59 20.49
C ASN A 71 27.29 8.03 20.25
N GLN A 72 26.84 8.30 19.02
CA GLN A 72 26.20 9.54 18.59
C GLN A 72 24.67 9.39 18.73
N LEU A 73 24.21 9.21 19.97
CA LEU A 73 22.82 8.81 20.26
C LEU A 73 21.78 9.86 19.85
N LYS A 74 22.11 11.15 19.96
CA LYS A 74 21.22 12.24 19.52
C LYS A 74 21.00 12.17 18.01
N GLU A 75 22.07 12.01 17.24
CA GLU A 75 21.99 11.87 15.77
C GLU A 75 21.26 10.58 15.38
N ALA A 76 21.44 9.49 16.12
CA ALA A 76 20.69 8.25 15.89
C ALA A 76 19.17 8.47 16.12
N LEU A 77 18.78 9.24 17.14
CA LEU A 77 17.38 9.65 17.36
C LEU A 77 16.84 10.55 16.26
N ASP A 78 17.61 11.55 15.83
CA ASP A 78 17.21 12.46 14.76
C ASP A 78 16.95 11.66 13.46
N ASN A 79 17.81 10.71 13.11
CA ASN A 79 17.60 9.80 11.97
C ASN A 79 16.39 8.86 12.18
N SER A 80 16.13 8.40 13.42
CA SER A 80 14.94 7.59 13.74
C SER A 80 13.62 8.36 13.54
N LEU A 81 13.62 9.67 13.73
CA LEU A 81 12.47 10.53 13.41
C LEU A 81 12.27 10.67 11.90
N GLU A 82 13.34 10.77 11.13
CA GLU A 82 13.27 10.77 9.66
C GLU A 82 12.75 9.42 9.15
N LEU A 83 13.21 8.31 9.74
CA LEU A 83 12.71 6.98 9.44
C LEU A 83 11.19 6.87 9.65
N LYS A 84 10.66 7.48 10.71
CA LYS A 84 9.19 7.54 10.93
C LYS A 84 8.45 8.12 9.74
N LYS A 85 8.96 9.21 9.17
CA LYS A 85 8.34 9.89 8.02
C LYS A 85 8.40 9.00 6.77
N ALA A 86 9.56 8.39 6.52
CA ALA A 86 9.74 7.48 5.40
C ALA A 86 8.83 6.23 5.50
N ILE A 87 8.62 5.70 6.71
CA ILE A 87 7.65 4.62 6.96
C ILE A 87 6.21 5.06 6.68
N GLN A 88 5.84 6.28 7.08
CA GLN A 88 4.50 6.80 6.82
C GLN A 88 4.24 6.93 5.32
N GLU A 89 5.22 7.43 4.56
CA GLU A 89 5.12 7.51 3.09
C GLU A 89 4.98 6.12 2.46
N LEU A 90 5.82 5.17 2.89
CA LEU A 90 5.73 3.77 2.45
C LEU A 90 4.35 3.18 2.73
N THR A 91 3.81 3.41 3.93
CA THR A 91 2.49 2.92 4.33
C THR A 91 1.38 3.53 3.49
N ASN A 92 1.43 4.83 3.23
CA ASN A 92 0.42 5.51 2.43
C ASN A 92 0.40 5.00 0.98
N ASP A 93 1.56 4.75 0.37
CA ASP A 93 1.65 4.24 -0.99
C ASP A 93 1.21 2.76 -1.07
N SER A 94 1.63 1.92 -0.10
CA SER A 94 1.18 0.52 -0.04
C SER A 94 -0.33 0.39 0.19
N LEU A 95 -0.94 1.30 0.96
CA LEU A 95 -2.40 1.33 1.13
C LEU A 95 -3.12 1.69 -0.17
N GLN A 96 -2.60 2.65 -0.93
CA GLN A 96 -3.15 2.99 -2.25
C GLN A 96 -3.12 1.79 -3.20
N ILE A 97 -2.04 1.00 -3.22
CA ILE A 97 -1.98 -0.23 -4.02
C ILE A 97 -3.06 -1.22 -3.59
N THR A 98 -3.23 -1.42 -2.28
CA THR A 98 -4.25 -2.32 -1.74
C THR A 98 -5.66 -1.89 -2.17
N GLU A 99 -5.94 -0.59 -2.17
CA GLU A 99 -7.23 -0.04 -2.66
C GLU A 99 -7.42 -0.24 -4.17
N LEU A 100 -6.38 0.00 -4.97
CA LEU A 100 -6.42 -0.23 -6.41
C LEU A 100 -6.66 -1.71 -6.72
N LEU A 101 -5.96 -2.62 -6.05
CA LEU A 101 -6.15 -4.07 -6.23
C LEU A 101 -7.54 -4.52 -5.81
N LYS A 102 -8.06 -4.03 -4.68
CA LYS A 102 -9.45 -4.27 -4.29
C LYS A 102 -10.42 -3.82 -5.37
N ASN A 103 -10.20 -2.64 -5.95
CA ASN A 103 -11.03 -2.14 -7.05
C ASN A 103 -10.92 -3.03 -8.29
N VAL A 104 -9.74 -3.56 -8.62
CA VAL A 104 -9.57 -4.51 -9.74
C VAL A 104 -10.35 -5.79 -9.47
N VAL A 105 -10.19 -6.40 -8.28
CA VAL A 105 -10.87 -7.66 -7.91
C VAL A 105 -12.39 -7.50 -7.89
N VAL A 106 -12.92 -6.39 -7.39
CA VAL A 106 -14.38 -6.11 -7.33
C VAL A 106 -14.96 -5.82 -8.72
N ASN A 107 -14.21 -5.13 -9.60
CA ASN A 107 -14.67 -4.70 -10.91
C ASN A 107 -14.31 -5.65 -12.05
N LEU A 108 -13.54 -6.70 -11.78
CA LEU A 108 -13.37 -7.83 -12.68
C LEU A 108 -14.74 -8.49 -12.89
N GLY A 109 -15.46 -8.06 -13.93
CA GLY A 109 -16.61 -8.80 -14.44
C GLY A 109 -16.22 -10.19 -14.95
N SER A 110 -17.16 -10.94 -15.52
CA SER A 110 -16.99 -12.30 -16.08
C SER A 110 -16.00 -12.42 -17.26
N VAL A 111 -15.18 -11.40 -17.52
CA VAL A 111 -14.38 -11.22 -18.74
C VAL A 111 -13.01 -11.90 -18.65
N ASP A 112 -12.48 -12.24 -17.47
CA ASP A 112 -11.16 -12.88 -17.42
C ASP A 112 -10.94 -13.84 -16.24
N LYS A 113 -11.63 -15.00 -16.29
CA LYS A 113 -11.40 -16.10 -15.33
C LYS A 113 -9.93 -16.51 -15.24
N ASN A 114 -9.15 -16.31 -16.31
CA ASN A 114 -7.75 -16.71 -16.38
C ASN A 114 -6.86 -15.78 -15.55
N ASN A 115 -7.13 -14.47 -15.58
CA ASN A 115 -6.35 -13.48 -14.84
C ASN A 115 -6.83 -13.26 -13.39
N ARG A 116 -8.05 -13.70 -13.06
CA ARG A 116 -8.58 -13.60 -11.69
C ARG A 116 -7.67 -14.25 -10.65
N ALA A 117 -7.18 -15.47 -10.92
CA ALA A 117 -6.27 -16.17 -10.01
C ALA A 117 -4.96 -15.39 -9.80
N ILE A 118 -4.45 -14.76 -10.87
CA ILE A 118 -3.23 -13.94 -10.82
C ILE A 118 -3.47 -12.69 -9.94
N PHE A 119 -4.61 -12.01 -10.08
CA PHE A 119 -4.95 -10.86 -9.24
C PHE A 119 -5.20 -11.24 -7.77
N GLU A 120 -5.79 -12.39 -7.50
CA GLU A 120 -5.94 -12.92 -6.13
C GLU A 120 -4.56 -13.20 -5.51
N GLU A 121 -3.63 -13.78 -6.28
CA GLU A 121 -2.24 -14.01 -5.84
C GLU A 121 -1.48 -12.69 -5.59
N ILE A 122 -1.57 -11.73 -6.51
CA ILE A 122 -0.99 -10.38 -6.35
C ILE A 122 -1.54 -9.72 -5.08
N THR A 123 -2.86 -9.80 -4.86
CA THR A 123 -3.50 -9.22 -3.66
C THR A 123 -2.97 -9.87 -2.38
N GLN A 124 -2.76 -11.19 -2.39
CA GLN A 124 -2.20 -11.89 -1.23
C GLN A 124 -0.75 -11.47 -0.95
N LEU A 125 0.08 -11.29 -1.99
CA LEU A 125 1.45 -10.81 -1.85
C LEU A 125 1.49 -9.39 -1.27
N GLU A 126 0.62 -8.48 -1.73
CA GLU A 126 0.53 -7.13 -1.17
C GLU A 126 0.01 -7.11 0.28
N ILE A 127 -0.94 -7.99 0.63
CA ILE A 127 -1.38 -8.17 2.02
C ILE A 127 -0.22 -8.66 2.91
N ASN A 128 0.58 -9.61 2.41
CA ASN A 128 1.75 -10.09 3.14
C ASN A 128 2.78 -8.97 3.34
N ALA A 129 3.07 -8.18 2.29
CA ALA A 129 3.93 -7.00 2.39
C ALA A 129 3.41 -6.01 3.44
N MET A 130 2.10 -5.74 3.45
CA MET A 130 1.47 -4.87 4.44
C MET A 130 1.60 -5.41 5.88
N ASN A 131 1.44 -6.72 6.07
CA ASN A 131 1.63 -7.34 7.39
C ASN A 131 3.06 -7.14 7.91
N TYR A 132 4.07 -7.32 7.05
CA TYR A 132 5.45 -7.01 7.40
C TYR A 132 5.67 -5.52 7.69
N LEU A 133 5.01 -4.63 6.95
CA LEU A 133 5.07 -3.18 7.16
C LEU A 133 4.48 -2.74 8.51
N VAL A 134 3.42 -3.40 8.98
CA VAL A 134 2.85 -3.18 10.33
C VAL A 134 3.86 -3.55 11.41
N SER A 135 4.49 -4.73 11.30
CA SER A 135 5.55 -5.15 12.22
C SER A 135 6.73 -4.20 12.17
N TYR A 136 7.15 -3.80 10.96
CA TYR A 136 8.25 -2.86 10.73
C TYR A 136 7.99 -1.50 11.40
N SER A 137 6.78 -0.98 11.28
CA SER A 137 6.35 0.27 11.94
C SER A 137 6.39 0.14 13.47
N SER A 138 6.03 -1.02 14.00
CA SER A 138 6.07 -1.29 15.44
C SER A 138 7.52 -1.35 15.96
N TYR A 139 8.40 -2.03 15.23
CA TYR A 139 9.83 -2.06 15.54
C TYR A 139 10.49 -0.69 15.47
N LYS A 140 10.06 0.19 14.57
CA LYS A 140 10.54 1.57 14.56
C LYS A 140 10.28 2.31 15.87
N GLU A 141 9.11 2.11 16.50
CA GLU A 141 8.81 2.75 17.78
C GLU A 141 9.63 2.14 18.92
N ILE A 142 9.85 0.81 18.89
CA ILE A 142 10.78 0.13 19.81
C ILE A 142 12.19 0.72 19.66
N LEU A 143 12.70 0.82 18.43
CA LEU A 143 14.02 1.36 18.13
C LEU A 143 14.19 2.78 18.68
N SER A 144 13.22 3.67 18.43
CA SER A 144 13.25 5.04 18.98
C SER A 144 13.30 5.05 20.51
N GLN A 145 12.52 4.19 21.18
CA GLN A 145 12.49 4.10 22.64
C GLN A 145 13.81 3.58 23.20
N GLN A 146 14.39 2.54 22.60
CA GLN A 146 15.65 1.95 23.04
C GLN A 146 16.78 2.99 22.98
N ILE A 147 16.94 3.68 21.84
CA ILE A 147 17.95 4.74 21.69
C ILE A 147 17.65 5.92 22.63
N GLY A 148 16.37 6.27 22.81
CA GLY A 148 15.94 7.38 23.68
C GLY A 148 16.31 7.17 25.14
N ILE A 149 16.06 5.97 25.67
CA ILE A 149 16.41 5.60 27.05
C ILE A 149 17.93 5.66 27.25
N GLU A 150 18.72 5.17 26.29
CA GLU A 150 20.18 5.26 26.36
C GLU A 150 20.69 6.69 26.33
N TYR A 151 20.09 7.54 25.49
CA TYR A 151 20.44 8.95 25.40
C TYR A 151 20.13 9.70 26.69
N GLU A 152 18.93 9.52 27.26
CA GLU A 152 18.54 10.14 28.52
C GLU A 152 19.44 9.68 29.68
N SER A 153 19.75 8.39 29.76
CA SER A 153 20.66 7.86 30.78
C SER A 153 22.07 8.45 30.67
N GLN A 154 22.56 8.70 29.44
CA GLN A 154 23.84 9.35 29.20
C GLN A 154 23.82 10.81 29.69
N LEU A 155 22.74 11.56 29.46
CA LEU A 155 22.60 12.94 29.94
C LEU A 155 22.55 13.01 31.48
N ASP A 156 21.86 12.06 32.10
CA ASP A 156 21.68 11.97 33.55
C ASP A 156 22.88 11.38 34.31
N ASN A 157 23.94 10.95 33.59
CA ASN A 157 25.06 10.16 34.15
C ASN A 157 24.60 8.93 34.94
N LYS A 158 23.50 8.29 34.49
CA LYS A 158 22.99 7.05 35.07
C LYS A 158 23.53 5.86 34.29
N THR A 159 23.77 4.76 34.99
CA THR A 159 24.08 3.47 34.36
C THR A 159 22.79 2.70 34.14
N LEU A 160 22.58 2.18 32.93
CA LEU A 160 21.46 1.29 32.64
C LEU A 160 21.81 -0.13 33.08
N GLU A 161 20.99 -0.71 33.95
CA GLU A 161 21.15 -2.11 34.39
C GLU A 161 20.91 -3.09 33.24
N ASN A 162 20.00 -2.76 32.32
CA ASN A 162 19.72 -3.55 31.12
C ASN A 162 19.76 -2.63 29.90
N LYS A 163 20.81 -2.74 29.08
CA LYS A 163 20.84 -2.11 27.76
C LYS A 163 19.96 -2.90 26.80
N ALA A 164 19.12 -2.20 26.07
CA ALA A 164 18.34 -2.80 25.00
C ALA A 164 19.23 -3.09 23.79
N ASP A 165 18.90 -4.13 23.03
CA ASP A 165 19.67 -4.50 21.84
C ASP A 165 19.16 -3.75 20.60
N VAL A 166 19.68 -2.53 20.42
CA VAL A 166 19.37 -1.67 19.27
C VAL A 166 19.81 -2.30 17.95
N LEU A 167 20.92 -3.05 17.96
CA LEU A 167 21.46 -3.68 16.75
C LEU A 167 20.57 -4.84 16.30
N GLU A 168 20.10 -5.66 17.23
CA GLU A 168 19.14 -6.72 16.94
C GLU A 168 17.82 -6.16 16.40
N THR A 169 17.26 -5.13 17.04
CA THR A 169 16.06 -4.44 16.52
C THR A 169 16.28 -3.94 15.09
N THR A 170 17.44 -3.33 14.82
CA THR A 170 17.80 -2.82 13.48
C THR A 170 17.90 -3.96 12.46
N ASN A 171 18.46 -5.11 12.82
CA ASN A 171 18.55 -6.28 11.94
C ASN A 171 17.17 -6.86 11.62
N GLN A 172 16.30 -6.99 12.63
CA GLN A 172 14.92 -7.44 12.46
C GLN A 172 14.15 -6.51 11.52
N MET A 173 14.36 -5.20 11.65
CA MET A 173 13.80 -4.20 10.75
C MET A 173 14.27 -4.35 9.30
N LYS A 174 15.57 -4.60 9.06
CA LYS A 174 16.13 -4.87 7.72
C LYS A 174 15.55 -6.14 7.10
N GLU A 175 15.37 -7.20 7.89
CA GLU A 175 14.75 -8.43 7.42
C GLU A 175 13.30 -8.21 6.97
N LEU A 176 12.52 -7.42 7.73
CA LEU A 176 11.16 -7.05 7.35
C LEU A 176 11.12 -6.25 6.05
N LEU A 177 12.01 -5.27 5.86
CA LEU A 177 12.11 -4.53 4.58
C LEU A 177 12.42 -5.45 3.40
N LYS A 178 13.32 -6.41 3.58
CA LYS A 178 13.61 -7.42 2.56
C LYS A 178 12.35 -8.24 2.22
N ASN A 179 11.61 -8.70 3.22
CA ASN A 179 10.38 -9.46 3.01
C ASN A 179 9.30 -8.63 2.28
N ILE A 180 9.15 -7.34 2.61
CA ILE A 180 8.27 -6.40 1.89
C ILE A 180 8.71 -6.32 0.42
N LYS A 181 10.00 -6.07 0.18
CA LYS A 181 10.58 -5.95 -1.16
C LYS A 181 10.36 -7.21 -2.00
N ASP A 182 10.57 -8.38 -1.41
CA ASP A 182 10.44 -9.67 -2.10
C ASP A 182 8.98 -9.96 -2.50
N ASN A 183 8.00 -9.60 -1.67
CA ASN A 183 6.58 -9.73 -2.00
C ASN A 183 6.17 -8.77 -3.13
N ILE A 184 6.57 -7.50 -3.05
CA ILE A 184 6.26 -6.48 -4.07
C ILE A 184 6.91 -6.85 -5.42
N ASN A 185 8.15 -7.33 -5.40
CA ASN A 185 8.83 -7.80 -6.60
C ASN A 185 8.11 -9.02 -7.22
N SER A 186 7.62 -9.93 -6.38
CA SER A 186 6.84 -11.08 -6.85
C SER A 186 5.51 -10.65 -7.46
N ALA A 187 4.82 -9.69 -6.83
CA ALA A 187 3.59 -9.09 -7.34
C ALA A 187 3.82 -8.41 -8.71
N ASN A 188 4.88 -7.62 -8.85
CA ASN A 188 5.23 -7.00 -10.12
C ASN A 188 5.51 -8.01 -11.24
N LYS A 189 6.24 -9.09 -10.96
CA LYS A 189 6.50 -10.16 -11.93
C LYS A 189 5.22 -10.88 -12.38
N LEU A 190 4.18 -10.91 -11.54
CA LEU A 190 2.88 -11.43 -11.92
C LEU A 190 2.09 -10.43 -12.77
N LEU A 191 2.15 -9.13 -12.42
CA LEU A 191 1.53 -8.07 -13.21
C LEU A 191 2.09 -7.99 -14.64
N GLU A 192 3.38 -8.25 -14.84
CA GLU A 192 4.02 -8.30 -16.17
C GLU A 192 3.51 -9.42 -17.09
N LYS A 193 2.78 -10.41 -16.54
CA LYS A 193 2.22 -11.54 -17.31
C LYS A 193 0.80 -11.29 -17.81
N ILE A 194 0.17 -10.18 -17.40
CA ILE A 194 -1.20 -9.78 -17.72
C ILE A 194 -1.16 -8.79 -18.89
#